data_AF-A0AA40NDW5-F1
#
_entry.id   AF-A0AA40NDW5-F1
#
_cell.length_a   1.000
_cell.length_b   1.000
_cell.length_c   1.000
_cell.angle_alpha   90.00
_cell.angle_beta   90.00
_cell.angle_gamma   90.00
#
_symmetry.space_group_name_H-M   'P 1'
#
loop_
_entity.id
_entity.type
_entity.pdbx_description
1 polymer ?
#
loop_
_entity_poly.entity_id
_entity_poly.type
_entity_poly.pdbx_seq_one_letter_code
_entity_poly.pdbx_strand_id
1 'polypeptide(L)'
;YNIAANHIDNVQIIRMAAEEFTQAMNGVREFNRLQGIDLKSYQCETIFVDPPRSGLDSETEKMVQAYPRILYISCNPETLCKNLETLSQTHNVSRLALFDQFPYTHHMECGVLL
;
A
#
# COMPACT_ATOMS: atom_id res chain seq x y z
N TYR A 1 -15.43 -14.21 -4.55
CA TYR A 1 -15.21 -15.14 -5.68
C TYR A 1 -13.76 -15.61 -5.73
N ASN A 2 -12.79 -14.73 -6.06
CA ASN A 2 -11.37 -15.13 -6.21
C ASN A 2 -10.80 -15.91 -5.02
N ILE A 3 -11.08 -15.50 -3.78
CA ILE A 3 -10.63 -16.19 -2.56
C ILE A 3 -11.14 -17.65 -2.53
N ALA A 4 -12.45 -17.82 -2.71
CA ALA A 4 -13.08 -19.15 -2.71
C ALA A 4 -12.61 -20.01 -3.89
N ALA A 5 -12.45 -19.42 -5.08
CA ALA A 5 -11.98 -20.11 -6.28
C ALA A 5 -10.52 -20.61 -6.17
N ASN A 6 -9.71 -19.96 -5.32
CA ASN A 6 -8.32 -20.34 -5.06
C ASN A 6 -8.13 -21.07 -3.72
N HIS A 7 -9.22 -21.42 -3.02
CA HIS A 7 -9.19 -22.10 -1.71
C HIS A 7 -8.31 -21.38 -0.66
N ILE A 8 -8.33 -20.05 -0.66
CA ILE A 8 -7.56 -19.23 0.27
C ILE A 8 -8.37 -18.99 1.55
N ASP A 9 -7.75 -19.21 2.72
CA ASP A 9 -8.34 -19.04 4.05
C ASP A 9 -7.67 -17.95 4.91
N ASN A 10 -6.54 -17.41 4.46
CA ASN A 10 -5.71 -16.46 5.22
C ASN A 10 -5.75 -15.01 4.69
N VAL A 11 -6.73 -14.67 3.85
CA VAL A 11 -6.92 -13.31 3.33
C VAL A 11 -8.33 -12.81 3.60
N GLN A 12 -8.44 -11.57 4.05
CA GLN A 12 -9.71 -10.96 4.42
C GLN A 12 -9.92 -9.65 3.65
N ILE A 13 -11.08 -9.51 3.01
CA ILE A 13 -11.43 -8.31 2.24
C ILE A 13 -12.25 -7.37 3.11
N ILE A 14 -11.75 -6.16 3.25
CA ILE A 14 -12.41 -5.08 3.97
C ILE A 14 -12.84 -4.03 2.94
N ARG A 15 -14.11 -3.61 2.99
CA ARG A 15 -14.68 -2.61 2.08
C ARG A 15 -14.57 -1.21 2.70
N MET A 16 -13.38 -0.63 2.68
CA MET A 16 -13.12 0.69 3.27
C MET A 16 -12.15 1.49 2.40
N ALA A 17 -12.25 2.82 2.48
CA ALA A 17 -11.23 3.70 1.91
C ALA A 17 -9.97 3.71 2.79
N ALA A 18 -8.82 4.06 2.21
CA ALA A 18 -7.56 4.15 2.94
C ALA A 18 -7.65 5.13 4.13
N GLU A 19 -8.28 6.28 3.93
CA GLU A 19 -8.52 7.28 4.98
C GLU A 19 -9.35 6.72 6.15
N GLU A 20 -10.45 6.01 5.86
CA GLU A 20 -11.29 5.37 6.88
C GLU A 20 -10.51 4.28 7.63
N PHE A 21 -9.67 3.53 6.92
CA PHE A 21 -8.83 2.49 7.51
C PHE A 21 -7.78 3.06 8.46
N THR A 22 -7.11 4.16 8.07
CA THR A 22 -6.17 4.89 8.93
C THR A 22 -6.84 5.38 10.21
N GLN A 23 -8.06 5.92 10.11
CA GLN A 23 -8.84 6.35 11.28
C GLN A 23 -9.18 5.18 12.21
N ALA A 24 -9.53 4.02 11.65
CA ALA A 24 -9.84 2.82 12.42
C ALA A 24 -8.60 2.28 13.15
N MET A 25 -7.45 2.23 12.48
CA MET A 25 -6.18 1.81 13.09
C MET A 25 -5.77 2.73 14.25
N ASN A 26 -5.95 4.04 14.08
CA ASN A 26 -5.62 5.04 15.10
C ASN A 26 -6.66 5.11 16.23
N GLY A 27 -7.73 4.29 16.19
CA GLY A 27 -8.77 4.26 17.22
C GLY A 27 -9.65 5.50 17.27
N VAL A 28 -9.71 6.28 16.19
CA VAL A 28 -10.47 7.54 16.13
C VAL A 28 -11.98 7.27 16.05
N ARG A 29 -12.39 6.17 15.40
CA ARG A 29 -13.80 5.84 15.17
C ARG A 29 -14.01 4.33 14.97
N GLU A 30 -15.09 3.79 15.53
CA GLU A 30 -15.58 2.44 15.20
C GLU A 30 -16.41 2.45 13.92
N PHE A 31 -16.14 1.49 13.04
CA PHE A 31 -16.85 1.33 11.77
C PHE A 31 -17.63 0.02 11.77
N ASN A 32 -18.94 0.09 11.48
CA ASN A 32 -19.79 -1.11 11.32
C ASN A 32 -19.23 -2.08 10.26
N ARG A 33 -18.47 -1.57 9.27
CA ARG A 33 -17.83 -2.39 8.22
C ARG A 33 -16.66 -3.24 8.73
N LEU A 34 -16.15 -2.97 9.92
CA LEU A 34 -15.14 -3.75 10.63
C LEU A 34 -15.75 -4.69 11.68
N GLN A 35 -17.08 -4.77 11.77
CA GLN A 35 -17.74 -5.64 12.75
C GLN A 35 -17.32 -7.10 12.52
N GLY A 36 -16.70 -7.72 13.53
CA GLY A 36 -16.14 -9.06 13.45
C GLY A 36 -14.66 -9.13 13.05
N ILE A 37 -13.99 -7.98 12.88
CA ILE A 37 -12.56 -7.87 12.57
C ILE A 37 -11.88 -7.08 13.68
N ASP A 38 -11.07 -7.74 14.49
CA ASP A 38 -10.20 -7.03 15.43
C ASP A 38 -8.90 -6.66 14.73
N LEU A 39 -8.78 -5.43 14.24
CA LEU A 39 -7.55 -4.95 13.58
C LEU A 39 -6.31 -5.08 14.48
N LYS A 40 -6.48 -4.99 15.81
CA LYS A 40 -5.35 -5.09 16.76
C LYS A 40 -4.85 -6.52 16.93
N SER A 41 -5.64 -7.52 16.58
CA SER A 41 -5.17 -8.91 16.60
C SER A 41 -4.22 -9.23 15.44
N TYR A 42 -4.16 -8.38 14.41
CA TYR A 42 -3.27 -8.56 13.27
C TYR A 42 -1.94 -7.85 13.52
N GLN A 43 -0.84 -8.55 13.21
CA GLN A 43 0.52 -8.01 13.28
C GLN A 43 1.02 -7.69 11.87
N CYS A 44 0.50 -6.60 11.30
CA CYS A 44 0.88 -6.16 9.97
C CYS A 44 2.21 -5.39 10.00
N GLU A 45 3.31 -6.05 9.63
CA GLU A 45 4.63 -5.41 9.52
C GLU A 45 4.98 -4.93 8.10
N THR A 46 4.17 -5.29 7.11
CA THR A 46 4.39 -4.95 5.72
C THR A 46 3.14 -4.36 5.12
N ILE A 47 3.28 -3.21 4.48
CA ILE A 47 2.22 -2.59 3.69
C ILE A 47 2.55 -2.71 2.21
N PHE A 48 1.53 -3.07 1.43
CA PHE A 48 1.59 -3.11 -0.03
C PHE A 48 0.78 -1.95 -0.59
N VAL A 49 1.38 -1.17 -1.49
CA VAL A 49 0.71 -0.07 -2.18
C VAL A 49 0.96 -0.12 -3.67
N ASP A 50 -0.11 0.07 -4.43
CA ASP A 50 -0.12 0.21 -5.89
C ASP A 50 -1.07 1.37 -6.26
N PRO A 51 -0.63 2.63 -6.06
CA PRO A 51 -1.49 3.79 -6.29
C PRO A 51 -1.69 4.08 -7.79
N PRO A 52 -2.71 4.90 -8.14
CA PRO A 52 -2.84 5.43 -9.48
C PRO A 52 -1.63 6.30 -9.89
N ARG A 53 -1.59 6.76 -11.15
CA ARG A 53 -0.50 7.56 -11.71
C ARG A 53 -0.16 8.86 -10.95
N SER A 54 -1.01 9.31 -10.03
CA SER A 54 -0.75 10.46 -9.15
C SER A 54 0.17 10.14 -7.96
N GLY A 55 0.45 8.86 -7.68
CA GLY A 55 1.17 8.42 -6.48
C GLY A 55 0.31 8.47 -5.22
N LEU A 56 0.96 8.40 -4.05
CA LEU A 56 0.32 8.51 -2.74
C LEU A 56 0.06 9.98 -2.41
N ASP A 57 -1.12 10.27 -1.86
CA ASP A 57 -1.39 11.54 -1.20
C ASP A 57 -0.62 11.65 0.14
N SER A 58 -0.56 12.85 0.71
CA SER A 58 0.23 13.13 1.91
C SER A 58 -0.26 12.39 3.17
N GLU A 59 -1.55 12.05 3.27
CA GLU A 59 -2.07 11.34 4.45
C GLU A 59 -1.77 9.83 4.33
N THR A 60 -1.94 9.27 3.14
CA THR A 60 -1.55 7.89 2.84
C THR A 60 -0.03 7.71 2.96
N GLU A 61 0.77 8.66 2.49
CA GLU A 61 2.23 8.66 2.62
C GLU A 61 2.69 8.60 4.10
N LYS A 62 2.08 9.42 4.98
CA LYS A 62 2.35 9.33 6.44
C LYS A 62 1.91 8.00 7.03
N MET A 63 0.79 7.46 6.58
CA MET A 63 0.28 6.17 7.07
C MET A 63 1.22 5.02 6.70
N VAL A 64 1.74 4.97 5.47
CA VAL A 64 2.66 3.89 5.07
C VAL A 64 3.98 3.95 5.82
N GLN A 65 4.45 5.14 6.23
CA GLN A 65 5.66 5.29 7.05
C GLN A 65 5.57 4.64 8.43
N ALA A 66 4.36 4.33 8.93
CA ALA A 66 4.19 3.64 10.20
C ALA A 66 4.51 2.13 10.12
N TYR A 67 4.68 1.59 8.92
CA TYR A 67 4.97 0.17 8.69
C TYR A 67 6.47 -0.07 8.53
N PRO A 68 7.06 -1.11 9.14
CA PRO A 68 8.49 -1.42 9.00
C PRO A 68 8.96 -1.74 7.57
N ARG A 69 8.06 -2.19 6.69
CA ARG A 69 8.36 -2.60 5.32
C ARG A 69 7.30 -2.07 4.37
N ILE A 70 7.72 -1.45 3.28
CA ILE A 70 6.80 -0.91 2.27
C ILE A 70 7.14 -1.55 0.91
N LEU A 71 6.19 -2.29 0.35
CA LEU A 71 6.25 -2.76 -1.03
C LEU A 71 5.41 -1.81 -1.89
N TYR A 72 6.08 -0.98 -2.69
CA TYR A 72 5.45 0.04 -3.53
C TYR A 72 5.62 -0.35 -5.00
N ILE A 73 4.51 -0.57 -5.70
CA ILE A 73 4.45 -0.70 -7.17
C ILE A 73 3.92 0.60 -7.78
N SER A 74 4.52 1.05 -8.88
CA SER A 74 4.17 2.30 -9.54
C SER A 74 4.24 2.20 -11.05
N CYS A 75 3.17 2.64 -11.72
CA CYS A 75 3.13 2.87 -13.16
C CYS A 75 3.60 4.29 -13.58
N ASN A 76 4.09 5.10 -12.63
CA ASN A 76 4.65 6.42 -12.88
C ASN A 76 5.90 6.69 -12.02
N PRO A 77 7.10 6.49 -12.57
CA PRO A 77 8.36 6.69 -11.84
C PRO A 77 8.52 8.11 -11.26
N GLU A 78 7.96 9.14 -11.91
CA GLU A 78 8.10 10.52 -11.43
C GLU A 78 7.39 10.73 -10.08
N THR A 79 6.16 10.24 -9.95
CA THR A 79 5.42 10.33 -8.68
C THR A 79 5.98 9.40 -7.62
N LEU A 80 6.54 8.25 -8.02
CA LEU A 80 7.29 7.40 -7.09
C LEU A 80 8.50 8.15 -6.52
N CYS A 81 9.32 8.78 -7.37
CA CYS A 81 10.46 9.57 -6.92
C CYS A 81 10.04 10.67 -5.94
N LYS A 82 8.93 11.38 -6.22
CA LYS A 82 8.38 12.38 -5.31
C LYS A 82 8.00 11.78 -3.95
N ASN A 83 7.32 10.63 -3.92
CA ASN A 83 7.03 9.98 -2.63
C ASN A 83 8.31 9.48 -1.93
N LEU A 84 9.31 9.02 -2.69
CA LEU A 84 10.59 8.59 -2.14
C LEU A 84 11.37 9.71 -1.44
N GLU A 85 11.18 10.99 -1.79
CA GLU A 85 11.76 12.12 -1.05
C GLU A 85 11.33 12.13 0.43
N THR A 86 10.09 11.72 0.71
CA THR A 86 9.55 11.61 2.07
C THR A 86 9.83 10.23 2.68
N LEU A 87 9.55 9.16 1.93
CA LEU A 87 9.69 7.79 2.45
C LEU A 87 11.16 7.44 2.78
N SER A 88 12.12 7.95 2.02
CA SER A 88 13.56 7.71 2.26
C SER A 88 14.09 8.37 3.54
N GLN A 89 13.30 9.23 4.20
CA GLN A 89 13.66 9.79 5.51
C GLN A 89 13.49 8.75 6.63
N THR A 90 12.71 7.70 6.40
CA THR A 90 12.35 6.68 7.39
C THR A 90 12.74 5.27 6.97
N HIS A 91 12.82 5.01 5.66
CA HIS A 91 13.09 3.70 5.07
C HIS A 91 14.23 3.79 4.04
N ASN A 92 14.83 2.64 3.70
CA ASN A 92 15.88 2.58 2.69
C ASN A 92 15.46 1.64 1.57
N VAL A 93 15.68 2.03 0.31
CA VAL A 93 15.42 1.14 -0.83
C VAL A 93 16.32 -0.09 -0.73
N SER A 94 15.73 -1.24 -0.41
CA SER A 94 16.42 -2.53 -0.31
C SER A 94 16.39 -3.31 -1.62
N ARG A 95 15.36 -3.12 -2.45
CA ARG A 95 15.22 -3.72 -3.78
C ARG A 95 14.53 -2.77 -4.74
N LEU A 96 14.87 -2.88 -6.02
CA LEU A 96 14.27 -2.15 -7.12
C LEU A 96 14.06 -3.11 -8.29
N ALA A 97 12.91 -2.99 -8.97
CA ALA A 97 12.59 -3.72 -10.18
C ALA A 97 11.93 -2.79 -11.20
N LEU A 98 12.18 -3.07 -12.48
CA LEU A 98 11.53 -2.44 -13.62
C LEU A 98 10.76 -3.51 -14.40
N PHE A 99 9.56 -3.15 -14.85
CA PHE A 99 8.65 -3.98 -15.60
C PHE A 99 8.26 -3.24 -16.89
N ASP A 100 8.59 -3.80 -18.04
CA ASP A 100 8.16 -3.27 -19.35
C ASP A 100 6.72 -3.74 -19.66
N GLN A 101 5.77 -3.22 -18.89
CA GLN A 101 4.34 -3.53 -19.08
C GLN A 101 3.73 -2.81 -20.28
N PHE A 102 4.35 -1.72 -20.74
CA PHE A 102 3.86 -0.91 -21.85
C PHE A 102 4.93 -0.74 -22.94
N PRO A 103 5.30 -1.82 -23.66
CA PRO A 103 6.34 -1.78 -24.68
C PRO A 103 6.05 -0.73 -25.76
N TYR A 104 7.11 -0.09 -26.24
CA TYR A 104 7.05 0.97 -27.27
C TYR A 104 6.26 2.22 -26.85
N THR A 105 6.08 2.44 -25.54
CA THR A 105 5.51 3.68 -24.99
C THR A 105 6.49 4.37 -24.05
N HIS A 106 6.16 5.57 -23.59
CA HIS A 106 6.90 6.25 -22.52
C HIS A 106 6.53 5.77 -21.11
N HIS A 107 5.54 4.88 -20.98
CA HIS A 107 5.10 4.39 -19.68
C HIS A 107 5.99 3.24 -19.20
N MET A 108 6.25 3.24 -17.90
CA MET A 108 7.08 2.26 -17.23
C MET A 108 6.39 1.84 -15.94
N GLU A 109 6.41 0.55 -15.65
CA GLU A 109 6.02 0.05 -14.35
C GLU A 109 7.27 -0.33 -13.56
N CYS A 110 7.32 0.06 -12.30
CA CYS A 110 8.48 -0.15 -11.45
C CYS A 110 8.03 -0.48 -10.03
N GLY A 111 8.90 -1.15 -9.29
CA GLY A 111 8.60 -1.55 -7.91
C GLY A 111 9.80 -1.36 -7.02
N VAL A 112 9.57 -0.87 -5.80
CA VAL A 112 10.58 -0.74 -4.75
C VAL A 112 10.14 -1.49 -3.50
N LEU A 113 11.12 -2.10 -2.83
CA LEU A 113 10.99 -2.55 -1.45
C LEU A 113 11.78 -1.59 -0.58
N LEU A 114 11.08 -0.93 0.33
CA LEU A 114 11.60 0.04 1.31
C LEU A 114 11.55 -0.56 2.72
#